data_AF-A0A0G0UXU3-F1
#
_entry.id   AF-A0A0G0UXU3-F1
#
_cell.length_a   1.000
_cell.length_b   1.000
_cell.length_c   1.000
_cell.angle_alpha   90.00
_cell.angle_beta   90.00
_cell.angle_gamma   90.00
#
_symmetry.space_group_name_H-M   'P 1'
#
loop_
_entity.id
_entity.type
_entity.pdbx_description
1 polymer ?
#
loop_
_entity_poly.entity_id
_entity_poly.type
_entity_poly.pdbx_seq_one_letter_code
_entity_poly.pdbx_strand_id
1 'polypeptide(L)'
;MISFFRRKKETVQTAETRTTPTDIPLTQREIIQTITRMQRELDRLKSVITNGKMDAAAEPNKVLEEALLSIQQRTDEDTQRNESEKVIEGVFDGEGMIGADGGRYDVPANYASKSKLVEGDILKLTINNMGAFVYKQIKPIERARLVGTLEQDEHSLQYSVESEGKKWKLLTASVTYFKGDVGDEVVFLIPAEGGSRSAAVENIIKR
;
A
#
# COMPACT_ATOMS: atom_id res chain seq x y z
N MET A 1 -4.05 65.77 -62.39
CA MET A 1 -2.84 65.35 -61.64
C MET A 1 -3.21 64.08 -60.88
N ILE A 2 -2.62 62.96 -61.29
CA ILE A 2 -2.92 61.61 -60.78
C ILE A 2 -2.17 61.42 -59.46
N SER A 3 -2.83 61.00 -58.39
CA SER A 3 -2.17 60.58 -57.15
C SER A 3 -2.69 59.22 -56.69
N PHE A 4 -1.76 58.26 -56.75
CA PHE A 4 -1.87 56.84 -56.44
C PHE A 4 -1.94 56.56 -54.92
N PHE A 5 -2.79 55.58 -54.58
CA PHE A 5 -2.56 54.45 -53.66
C PHE A 5 -1.56 54.58 -52.48
N ARG A 6 -2.04 54.29 -51.26
CA ARG A 6 -1.36 53.30 -50.37
C ARG A 6 -2.29 52.73 -49.29
N ARG A 7 -2.64 51.43 -49.42
CA ARG A 7 -3.18 50.59 -48.35
C ARG A 7 -2.16 50.49 -47.20
N LYS A 8 -2.58 50.78 -45.97
CA LYS A 8 -1.87 50.44 -44.74
C LYS A 8 -1.80 48.91 -44.64
N LYS A 9 -0.59 48.35 -44.64
CA LYS A 9 -0.34 46.94 -44.27
C LYS A 9 -0.35 46.85 -42.74
N GLU A 10 -1.33 46.15 -42.18
CA GLU A 10 -1.25 45.68 -40.79
C GLU A 10 -0.12 44.65 -40.71
N THR A 11 0.85 44.93 -39.84
CA THR A 11 1.95 44.02 -39.55
C THR A 11 1.51 43.15 -38.38
N VAL A 12 1.13 41.90 -38.68
CA VAL A 12 0.90 40.88 -37.67
C VAL A 12 2.25 40.56 -37.02
N GLN A 13 2.41 40.92 -35.75
CA GLN A 13 3.54 40.48 -34.94
C GLN A 13 3.32 39.00 -34.60
N THR A 14 4.09 38.13 -35.23
CA THR A 14 4.16 36.70 -34.91
C THR A 14 4.78 36.54 -33.52
N ALA A 15 4.02 35.94 -32.61
CA ALA A 15 4.48 35.60 -31.27
C ALA A 15 5.62 34.57 -31.36
N GLU A 16 6.79 34.93 -30.81
CA GLU A 16 7.89 33.98 -30.59
C GLU A 16 7.56 33.11 -29.38
N THR A 17 7.08 31.89 -29.63
CA THR A 17 6.89 30.87 -28.59
C THR A 17 8.25 30.36 -28.15
N ARG A 18 8.68 30.74 -26.94
CA ARG A 18 9.83 30.13 -26.26
C ARG A 18 9.56 28.65 -26.02
N THR A 19 10.29 27.76 -26.67
CA THR A 19 10.25 26.32 -26.39
C THR A 19 11.12 26.00 -25.18
N THR A 20 10.51 25.40 -24.16
CA THR A 20 11.21 24.78 -23.02
C THR A 20 11.89 23.46 -23.45
N PRO A 21 13.02 23.03 -22.85
CA PRO A 21 13.86 21.93 -23.38
C PRO A 21 13.30 20.50 -23.21
N THR A 22 12.00 20.29 -23.00
CA THR A 22 11.49 19.01 -22.47
C THR A 22 10.76 18.13 -23.49
N ASP A 23 10.46 18.60 -24.70
CA ASP A 23 9.72 17.78 -25.69
C ASP A 23 10.56 17.50 -26.93
N ILE A 24 11.63 16.71 -26.79
CA ILE A 24 12.21 16.01 -27.95
C ILE A 24 11.36 14.75 -28.14
N PRO A 25 10.59 14.62 -29.24
CA PRO A 25 9.82 13.42 -29.49
C PRO A 25 10.79 12.24 -29.68
N LEU A 26 10.71 11.25 -28.78
CA LEU A 26 11.48 10.01 -28.89
C LEU A 26 11.25 9.40 -30.26
N THR A 27 12.33 9.16 -30.99
CA THR A 27 12.20 8.58 -32.33
C THR A 27 11.68 7.15 -32.23
N GLN A 28 10.95 6.69 -33.26
CA GLN A 28 10.44 5.32 -33.32
C GLN A 28 11.56 4.27 -33.09
N ARG A 29 12.79 4.60 -33.49
CA ARG A 29 13.98 3.77 -33.28
C ARG A 29 14.38 3.65 -31.81
N GLU A 30 14.37 4.74 -31.06
CA GLU A 30 14.72 4.75 -29.64
C GLU A 30 13.67 4.02 -28.80
N ILE A 31 12.40 4.15 -29.16
CA ILE A 31 11.30 3.40 -28.55
C ILE A 31 11.50 1.89 -28.78
N ILE A 32 11.77 1.47 -30.01
CA ILE A 32 12.02 0.05 -30.34
C ILE A 32 13.24 -0.48 -29.59
N GLN A 33 14.33 0.28 -29.51
CA GLN A 33 15.53 -0.11 -28.78
C GLN A 33 15.26 -0.28 -27.27
N THR A 34 14.46 0.62 -26.70
CA THR A 34 14.08 0.58 -25.29
C THR A 34 13.21 -0.65 -24.99
N ILE A 35 12.20 -0.91 -25.81
CA ILE A 35 11.35 -2.11 -25.71
C ILE A 35 12.20 -3.38 -25.82
N THR A 36 13.14 -3.41 -26.76
CA THR A 36 14.04 -4.56 -26.96
C THR A 36 14.93 -4.80 -25.74
N ARG A 37 15.42 -3.74 -25.09
CA ARG A 37 16.21 -3.85 -23.86
C ARG A 37 15.36 -4.41 -22.72
N MET A 38 14.14 -3.89 -22.54
CA MET A 38 13.20 -4.36 -21.51
C MET A 38 12.83 -5.84 -21.70
N GLN A 39 12.59 -6.28 -22.93
CA GLN A 39 12.28 -7.68 -23.23
C GLN A 39 13.43 -8.62 -22.81
N ARG A 40 14.69 -8.25 -23.07
CA ARG A 40 15.85 -9.05 -22.63
C ARG A 40 15.99 -9.12 -21.12
N GLU A 41 15.66 -8.06 -20.40
CA GLU A 41 15.69 -8.07 -18.94
C GLU A 41 14.60 -8.98 -18.36
N LEU A 42 13.39 -8.95 -18.92
CA LEU A 42 12.32 -9.85 -18.51
C LEU A 42 12.67 -11.32 -18.76
N ASP A 43 13.31 -11.63 -19.89
CA ASP A 43 13.74 -13.00 -20.19
C ASP A 43 14.84 -13.49 -19.24
N ARG A 44 15.76 -12.59 -18.83
CA ARG A 44 16.75 -12.88 -17.79
C ARG A 44 16.10 -13.17 -16.44
N LEU A 45 15.17 -12.33 -16.00
CA LEU A 45 14.46 -12.51 -14.73
C LEU A 45 13.65 -13.82 -14.71
N LYS A 46 12.95 -14.13 -15.81
CA LYS A 46 12.23 -15.41 -15.95
C LYS A 46 13.16 -16.60 -15.84
N SER A 47 14.32 -16.57 -16.50
CA SER A 47 15.33 -17.64 -16.44
C SER A 47 15.84 -17.89 -15.02
N VAL A 48 16.05 -16.82 -14.22
CA VAL A 48 16.45 -16.95 -12.81
C VAL A 48 15.37 -17.63 -11.97
N ILE A 49 14.10 -17.30 -12.22
CA ILE A 49 12.96 -17.90 -11.50
C ILE A 49 12.73 -19.36 -11.90
N THR A 50 12.90 -19.71 -13.19
CA THR A 50 12.65 -21.07 -13.68
C THR A 50 13.83 -22.03 -13.47
N ASN A 51 15.08 -21.53 -13.48
CA ASN A 51 16.28 -22.36 -13.25
C ASN A 51 16.61 -22.51 -11.76
N GLY A 52 16.04 -21.68 -10.89
CA GLY A 52 15.94 -21.93 -9.45
C GLY A 52 14.87 -22.98 -9.19
N LYS A 53 15.23 -24.26 -9.36
CA LYS A 53 14.31 -25.39 -9.18
C LYS A 53 13.51 -25.27 -7.89
N MET A 54 12.19 -25.33 -8.07
CA MET A 54 11.20 -25.67 -7.06
C MET A 54 11.43 -27.12 -6.63
N ASP A 55 12.13 -27.34 -5.52
CA ASP A 55 11.93 -28.51 -4.69
C ASP A 55 11.24 -28.05 -3.42
N ALA A 56 9.97 -28.39 -3.31
CA ALA A 56 9.12 -28.14 -2.16
C ALA A 56 9.52 -29.08 -1.00
N ALA A 57 10.42 -28.63 -0.13
CA ALA A 57 10.46 -28.92 1.31
C ALA A 57 11.78 -28.43 1.93
N ALA A 58 11.66 -27.84 3.12
CA ALA A 58 12.71 -27.55 4.12
C ALA A 58 13.49 -26.21 4.01
N GLU A 59 13.23 -25.40 5.04
CA GLU A 59 14.01 -24.28 5.63
C GLU A 59 14.10 -22.92 4.89
N PRO A 60 13.74 -21.80 5.57
CA PRO A 60 13.95 -20.47 5.04
C PRO A 60 15.46 -20.20 4.91
N ASN A 61 15.87 -19.87 3.70
CA ASN A 61 17.25 -19.63 3.33
C ASN A 61 17.78 -18.41 4.11
N LYS A 62 18.54 -18.65 5.20
CA LYS A 62 19.10 -17.61 6.11
C LYS A 62 19.82 -16.48 5.38
N VAL A 63 20.39 -16.77 4.22
CA VAL A 63 21.06 -15.79 3.35
C VAL A 63 20.08 -14.73 2.81
N LEU A 64 18.84 -15.12 2.51
CA LEU A 64 17.81 -14.20 2.05
C LEU A 64 17.29 -13.34 3.22
N GLU A 65 17.17 -13.92 4.41
CA GLU A 65 16.76 -13.20 5.62
C GLU A 65 17.82 -12.18 6.07
N GLU A 66 19.11 -12.55 6.03
CA GLU A 66 20.24 -11.64 6.29
C GLU A 66 20.37 -10.55 5.21
N ALA A 67 20.10 -10.86 3.94
CA ALA A 67 20.04 -9.87 2.88
C ALA A 67 18.86 -8.88 3.06
N LEU A 68 17.70 -9.36 3.52
CA LEU A 68 16.53 -8.52 3.80
C LEU A 68 16.74 -7.65 5.04
N LEU A 69 17.34 -8.19 6.11
CA LEU A 69 17.71 -7.44 7.32
C LEU A 69 18.76 -6.35 7.06
N SER A 70 19.75 -6.62 6.22
CA SER A 70 20.77 -5.62 5.86
C SER A 70 20.25 -4.52 4.94
N ILE A 71 19.21 -4.79 4.14
CA ILE A 71 18.46 -3.75 3.40
C ILE A 71 17.61 -2.94 4.38
N GLN A 72 16.99 -3.57 5.38
CA GLN A 72 16.16 -2.91 6.40
C GLN A 72 16.98 -1.97 7.31
N GLN A 73 18.19 -2.36 7.70
CA GLN A 73 19.07 -1.54 8.56
C GLN A 73 19.64 -0.31 7.84
N ARG A 74 19.87 -0.37 6.52
CA ARG A 74 20.33 0.78 5.73
C ARG A 74 19.26 1.85 5.54
N THR A 75 17.97 1.51 5.66
CA THR A 75 16.88 2.48 5.57
C THR A 75 16.64 3.30 6.83
N ASP A 76 17.16 2.86 7.98
CA ASP A 76 16.98 3.61 9.23
C ASP A 76 18.08 4.69 9.44
N GLU A 77 19.28 4.51 8.85
CA GLU A 77 20.40 5.45 9.00
C GLU A 77 20.49 6.55 7.92
N ASP A 78 19.82 6.41 6.76
CA ASP A 78 19.89 7.39 5.66
C ASP A 78 18.79 8.48 5.72
N THR A 79 18.25 8.74 6.92
CA THR A 79 17.29 9.84 7.16
C THR A 79 17.98 11.21 7.18
N GLN A 80 18.89 11.46 6.24
CA GLN A 80 19.42 12.79 5.95
C GLN A 80 19.16 13.15 4.48
N ARG A 81 18.08 13.94 4.32
CA ARG A 81 17.83 14.91 3.24
C ARG A 81 17.39 14.33 1.90
N ASN A 82 16.10 14.00 1.81
CA ASN A 82 15.31 14.29 0.61
C ASN A 82 14.16 15.23 0.99
N GLU A 83 14.13 16.44 0.43
CA GLU A 83 13.09 17.47 0.66
C GLU A 83 11.71 17.10 0.06
N SER A 84 11.36 15.82 -0.03
CA SER A 84 10.13 15.38 -0.73
C SER A 84 9.38 14.22 -0.09
N GLU A 85 9.80 13.69 1.06
CA GLU A 85 9.04 12.66 1.76
C GLU A 85 8.30 13.24 2.98
N LYS A 86 6.97 13.09 3.00
CA LYS A 86 6.15 13.47 4.16
C LYS A 86 5.96 12.23 5.05
N VAL A 87 6.34 12.34 6.31
CA VAL A 87 6.12 11.29 7.32
C VAL A 87 5.04 11.75 8.29
N ILE A 88 4.08 10.89 8.55
CA ILE A 88 2.94 11.14 9.44
C ILE A 88 2.80 9.93 10.36
N GLU A 89 2.82 10.16 11.67
CA GLU A 89 2.45 9.12 12.64
C GLU A 89 0.97 9.24 12.98
N GLY A 90 0.33 8.12 13.28
CA GLY A 90 -1.08 8.09 13.57
C GLY A 90 -1.54 6.80 14.24
N VAL A 91 -2.81 6.78 14.63
CA VAL A 91 -3.43 5.66 15.34
C VAL A 91 -4.39 4.94 14.38
N PHE A 92 -4.26 3.62 14.29
CA PHE A 92 -5.20 2.79 13.53
C PHE A 92 -6.57 2.76 14.21
N ASP A 93 -7.63 2.99 13.45
CA ASP A 93 -8.99 3.15 13.97
C ASP A 93 -9.95 2.00 13.61
N GLY A 94 -9.40 0.91 13.09
CA GLY A 94 -10.13 -0.29 12.69
C GLY A 94 -10.29 -0.44 11.18
N GLU A 95 -10.15 0.65 10.44
CA GLU A 95 -10.23 0.67 8.97
C GLU A 95 -9.12 1.54 8.35
N GLY A 96 -8.86 2.70 8.93
CA GLY A 96 -7.84 3.64 8.51
C GLY A 96 -6.93 4.07 9.65
N MET A 97 -6.14 5.10 9.40
CA MET A 97 -5.24 5.73 10.36
C MET A 97 -5.68 7.17 10.59
N ILE A 98 -5.80 7.59 11.85
CA ILE A 98 -5.94 9.00 12.22
C ILE A 98 -4.53 9.54 12.49
N GLY A 99 -4.05 10.43 11.61
CA GLY A 99 -2.75 11.06 11.74
C GLY A 99 -2.70 12.06 12.91
N ALA A 100 -1.50 12.33 13.40
CA ALA A 100 -1.24 13.39 14.38
C ALA A 100 -1.62 14.80 13.87
N ASP A 101 -1.75 14.96 12.55
CA ASP A 101 -2.28 16.16 11.89
C ASP A 101 -3.82 16.20 11.84
N GLY A 102 -4.50 15.20 12.43
CA GLY A 102 -5.95 15.08 12.47
C GLY A 102 -6.56 14.52 11.18
N GLY A 103 -5.76 14.26 10.15
CA GLY A 103 -6.21 13.67 8.90
C GLY A 103 -6.59 12.20 9.05
N ARG A 104 -7.62 11.75 8.33
CA ARG A 104 -7.91 10.32 8.15
C ARG A 104 -7.22 9.83 6.88
N TYR A 105 -6.51 8.71 7.00
CA TYR A 105 -5.77 8.07 5.92
C TYR A 105 -6.23 6.62 5.77
N ASP A 106 -6.67 6.24 4.57
CA ASP A 106 -7.16 4.88 4.33
C ASP A 106 -5.98 3.89 4.34
N VAL A 107 -6.10 2.85 5.17
CA VAL A 107 -5.11 1.78 5.27
C VAL A 107 -5.56 0.64 4.36
N PRO A 108 -4.70 0.12 3.47
CA PRO A 108 -5.06 -0.99 2.61
C PRO A 108 -5.52 -2.21 3.41
N ALA A 109 -6.71 -2.75 3.10
CA ALA A 109 -7.31 -3.87 3.82
C ALA A 109 -6.38 -5.10 3.90
N ASN A 110 -5.59 -5.36 2.86
CA ASN A 110 -4.62 -6.45 2.83
C ASN A 110 -3.43 -6.23 3.77
N TYR A 111 -2.99 -4.99 3.93
CA TYR A 111 -1.93 -4.66 4.90
C TYR A 111 -2.46 -4.81 6.33
N ALA A 112 -3.67 -4.31 6.58
CA ALA A 112 -4.33 -4.42 7.87
C ALA A 112 -4.61 -5.87 8.28
N SER A 113 -5.06 -6.72 7.34
CA SER A 113 -5.31 -8.15 7.60
C SER A 113 -4.03 -8.93 7.85
N LYS A 114 -3.00 -8.77 7.00
CA LYS A 114 -1.72 -9.48 7.13
C LYS A 114 -0.97 -9.10 8.41
N SER A 115 -0.99 -7.82 8.76
CA SER A 115 -0.32 -7.31 9.96
C SER A 115 -1.15 -7.49 11.23
N LYS A 116 -2.38 -8.01 11.11
CA LYS A 116 -3.35 -8.19 12.21
C LYS A 116 -3.47 -6.90 13.05
N LEU A 117 -3.73 -5.79 12.36
CA LEU A 117 -3.82 -4.47 13.00
C LEU A 117 -5.03 -4.39 13.92
N VAL A 118 -4.80 -3.90 15.14
CA VAL A 118 -5.81 -3.71 16.17
C VAL A 118 -6.03 -2.20 16.38
N GLU A 119 -7.28 -1.79 16.59
CA GLU A 119 -7.61 -0.41 16.97
C GLU A 119 -6.68 0.10 18.07
N GLY A 120 -6.03 1.26 17.87
CA GLY A 120 -5.03 1.77 18.81
C GLY A 120 -3.58 1.47 18.45
N ASP A 121 -3.31 0.59 17.48
CA ASP A 121 -1.96 0.39 16.95
C ASP A 121 -1.40 1.70 16.37
N ILE A 122 -0.14 2.01 16.65
CA ILE A 122 0.54 3.20 16.11
C ILE A 122 1.20 2.83 14.79
N LEU A 123 0.84 3.60 13.77
CA LEU A 123 1.33 3.46 12.41
C LEU A 123 2.16 4.68 12.03
N LYS A 124 3.15 4.46 11.16
CA LYS A 124 3.86 5.49 10.41
C LYS A 124 3.44 5.40 8.96
N LEU A 125 2.90 6.49 8.42
CA LEU A 125 2.66 6.70 7.00
C LEU A 125 3.81 7.52 6.42
N THR A 126 4.50 6.97 5.43
CA THR A 126 5.43 7.69 4.57
C THR A 126 4.76 7.92 3.22
N ILE A 127 4.63 9.19 2.83
CA ILE A 127 4.23 9.59 1.49
C ILE A 127 5.52 9.90 0.74
N ASN A 128 5.88 9.04 -0.21
CA ASN A 128 7.11 9.24 -0.98
C ASN A 128 6.95 10.37 -2.01
N ASN A 129 8.05 10.73 -2.67
CA ASN A 129 8.08 11.75 -3.72
C ASN A 129 7.17 11.45 -4.94
N MET A 130 6.75 10.20 -5.12
CA MET A 130 5.79 9.79 -6.15
C MET A 130 4.32 9.84 -5.67
N GLY A 131 4.09 10.24 -4.41
CA GLY A 131 2.76 10.26 -3.79
C GLY A 131 2.24 8.88 -3.37
N ALA A 132 3.08 7.85 -3.35
CA ALA A 132 2.70 6.52 -2.86
C ALA A 132 2.71 6.48 -1.33
N PHE A 133 1.69 5.82 -0.78
CA PHE A 133 1.46 5.73 0.66
C PHE A 133 2.03 4.42 1.16
N VAL A 134 3.03 4.50 2.04
CA VAL A 134 3.67 3.34 2.66
C VAL A 134 3.39 3.35 4.15
N TYR A 135 2.67 2.34 4.62
CA TYR A 135 2.35 2.17 6.03
C TYR A 135 3.31 1.17 6.68
N LYS A 136 3.77 1.52 7.89
CA LYS A 136 4.53 0.61 8.77
C LYS A 136 3.92 0.68 10.17
N GLN A 137 3.63 -0.47 10.76
CA GLN A 137 3.31 -0.53 12.18
C GLN A 137 4.58 -0.25 12.97
N ILE A 138 4.54 0.75 13.83
CA ILE A 138 5.70 1.16 14.63
C ILE A 138 5.53 0.83 16.11
N LYS A 139 4.29 0.72 16.60
CA LYS A 139 4.02 0.25 17.96
C LYS A 139 2.67 -0.46 18.02
N PRO A 140 2.63 -1.76 18.38
CA PRO A 140 1.36 -2.43 18.66
C PRO A 140 0.76 -1.91 19.99
N ILE A 141 -0.56 -1.84 20.07
CA ILE A 141 -1.26 -1.71 21.36
C ILE A 141 -1.23 -3.05 22.11
N GLU A 142 -1.37 -3.02 23.43
CA GLU A 142 -1.62 -4.24 24.20
C GLU A 142 -2.93 -4.88 23.77
N ARG A 143 -2.94 -6.22 23.67
CA ARG A 143 -4.03 -6.96 23.04
C ARG A 143 -4.61 -8.01 23.97
N ALA A 144 -5.92 -8.11 24.02
CA ALA A 144 -6.61 -9.27 24.55
C ALA A 144 -6.92 -10.24 23.40
N ARG A 145 -6.71 -11.54 23.67
CA ARG A 145 -7.00 -12.63 22.74
C ARG A 145 -8.29 -13.30 23.18
N LEU A 146 -9.24 -13.40 22.26
CA LEU A 146 -10.57 -13.96 22.51
C LEU A 146 -10.93 -14.98 21.45
N VAL A 147 -11.96 -15.77 21.76
CA VAL A 147 -12.57 -16.74 20.86
C VAL A 147 -14.05 -16.41 20.71
N GLY A 148 -14.57 -16.51 19.50
CA GLY A 148 -15.96 -16.22 19.20
C GLY A 148 -16.44 -16.92 17.94
N THR A 149 -17.68 -16.66 17.56
CA THR A 149 -18.30 -17.28 16.39
C THR A 149 -18.33 -16.30 15.22
N LEU A 150 -17.93 -16.75 14.02
CA LEU A 150 -18.01 -15.95 12.80
C LEU A 150 -19.47 -15.76 12.40
N GLU A 151 -19.86 -14.51 12.21
CA GLU A 151 -21.16 -14.10 11.67
C GLU A 151 -20.98 -13.23 10.43
N GLN A 152 -22.03 -13.14 9.63
CA GLN A 152 -22.11 -12.21 8.51
C GLN A 152 -23.50 -11.58 8.50
N ASP A 153 -23.54 -10.26 8.37
CA ASP A 153 -24.80 -9.54 8.19
C ASP A 153 -25.37 -9.82 6.79
N GLU A 154 -26.64 -10.26 6.72
CA GLU A 154 -27.28 -10.69 5.47
C GLU A 154 -27.45 -9.53 4.45
N HIS A 155 -27.52 -8.29 4.91
CA HIS A 155 -27.77 -7.13 4.06
C HIS A 155 -26.48 -6.44 3.59
N SER A 156 -25.57 -6.18 4.51
CA SER A 156 -24.32 -5.47 4.26
C SER A 156 -23.15 -6.37 3.86
N LEU A 157 -23.31 -7.69 4.02
CA LEU A 157 -22.25 -8.70 3.83
C LEU A 157 -21.03 -8.48 4.73
N GLN A 158 -21.15 -7.63 5.76
CA GLN A 158 -20.10 -7.33 6.72
C GLN A 158 -19.90 -8.51 7.65
N TYR A 159 -18.67 -9.01 7.72
CA TYR A 159 -18.29 -10.04 8.70
C TYR A 159 -18.12 -9.45 10.09
N SER A 160 -18.56 -10.20 11.10
CA SER A 160 -18.30 -9.90 12.51
C SER A 160 -17.96 -11.16 13.28
N VAL A 161 -17.31 -11.00 14.42
CA VAL A 161 -17.19 -12.06 15.43
C VAL A 161 -18.06 -11.70 16.62
N GLU A 162 -18.83 -12.68 17.10
CA GLU A 162 -19.62 -12.58 18.33
C GLU A 162 -18.95 -13.37 19.46
N SER A 163 -18.84 -12.75 20.64
CA SER A 163 -18.41 -13.41 21.86
C SER A 163 -19.02 -12.69 23.06
N GLU A 164 -19.57 -13.46 24.01
CA GLU A 164 -20.18 -12.97 25.25
C GLU A 164 -21.25 -11.87 25.03
N GLY A 165 -22.03 -11.96 23.96
CA GLY A 165 -23.09 -11.00 23.62
C GLY A 165 -22.58 -9.70 22.98
N LYS A 166 -21.29 -9.59 22.69
CA LYS A 166 -20.69 -8.44 22.00
C LYS A 166 -20.20 -8.85 20.61
N LYS A 167 -20.33 -7.91 19.65
CA LYS A 167 -19.92 -8.10 18.27
C LYS A 167 -18.82 -7.12 17.88
N TRP A 168 -17.83 -7.61 17.15
CA TRP A 168 -16.76 -6.81 16.56
C TRP A 168 -16.72 -7.01 15.05
N LYS A 169 -16.55 -5.92 14.31
CA LYS A 169 -16.37 -5.99 12.86
C LYS A 169 -15.03 -6.66 12.53
N LEU A 170 -15.03 -7.52 11.51
CA LEU A 170 -13.83 -8.13 10.97
C LEU A 170 -13.53 -7.58 9.58
N LEU A 171 -12.24 -7.52 9.24
CA LEU A 171 -11.85 -7.24 7.87
C LEU A 171 -12.20 -8.45 6.98
N THR A 172 -12.97 -8.20 5.92
CA THR A 172 -13.30 -9.21 4.92
C THR A 172 -12.06 -9.88 4.35
N ALA A 173 -10.98 -9.12 4.13
CA ALA A 173 -9.69 -9.65 3.66
C ALA A 173 -9.08 -10.69 4.61
N SER A 174 -9.32 -10.59 5.92
CA SER A 174 -8.85 -11.60 6.88
C SER A 174 -9.70 -12.87 6.81
N VAL A 175 -11.02 -12.74 6.76
CA VAL A 175 -11.94 -13.88 6.69
C VAL A 175 -11.72 -14.69 5.42
N THR A 176 -11.58 -14.02 4.27
CA THR A 176 -11.33 -14.70 3.00
C THR A 176 -9.97 -15.37 2.94
N TYR A 177 -8.94 -14.80 3.57
CA TYR A 177 -7.61 -15.43 3.67
C TYR A 177 -7.66 -16.76 4.42
N PHE A 178 -8.35 -16.80 5.57
CA PHE A 178 -8.56 -18.02 6.35
C PHE A 178 -9.68 -18.92 5.80
N LYS A 179 -10.35 -18.48 4.73
CA LYS A 179 -11.49 -19.15 4.10
C LYS A 179 -12.61 -19.47 5.10
N GLY A 180 -12.89 -18.56 6.03
CA GLY A 180 -13.91 -18.76 7.08
C GLY A 180 -15.33 -18.78 6.51
N ASP A 181 -16.17 -19.63 7.09
CA ASP A 181 -17.61 -19.74 6.83
C ASP A 181 -18.39 -19.33 8.08
N VAL A 182 -19.60 -18.79 7.90
CA VAL A 182 -20.47 -18.41 9.04
C VAL A 182 -20.69 -19.62 9.96
N GLY A 183 -20.51 -19.41 11.26
CA GLY A 183 -20.56 -20.47 12.28
C GLY A 183 -19.20 -21.05 12.67
N ASP A 184 -18.12 -20.77 11.91
CA ASP A 184 -16.77 -21.14 12.29
C ASP A 184 -16.32 -20.43 13.57
N GLU A 185 -15.36 -21.04 14.26
CA GLU A 185 -14.74 -20.45 15.45
C GLU A 185 -13.60 -19.53 15.04
N VAL A 186 -13.60 -18.30 15.55
CA VAL A 186 -12.61 -17.27 15.24
C VAL A 186 -11.79 -16.98 16.48
N VAL A 187 -10.48 -17.08 16.36
CA VAL A 187 -9.54 -16.53 17.33
C VAL A 187 -9.19 -15.11 16.88
N PHE A 188 -9.47 -14.12 17.71
CA PHE A 188 -9.33 -12.71 17.36
C PHE A 188 -8.65 -11.89 18.45
N LEU A 189 -8.14 -10.72 18.05
CA LEU A 189 -7.42 -9.78 18.90
C LEU A 189 -8.20 -8.46 18.97
N ILE A 190 -8.34 -7.95 20.17
CA ILE A 190 -8.88 -6.61 20.49
C ILE A 190 -7.89 -5.87 21.39
N PRO A 191 -8.04 -4.55 21.60
CA PRO A 191 -7.28 -3.84 22.62
C PRO A 191 -7.51 -4.49 23.99
N ALA A 192 -6.43 -4.65 24.78
CA ALA A 192 -6.53 -5.16 26.14
C ALA A 192 -7.31 -4.19 27.06
N GLU A 193 -7.14 -2.90 26.81
CA GLU A 193 -7.85 -1.83 27.50
C GLU A 193 -8.59 -0.93 26.50
N GLY A 194 -9.72 -0.39 26.94
CA GLY A 194 -10.61 0.39 26.08
C GLY A 194 -11.56 -0.47 25.24
N GLY A 195 -12.60 0.16 24.71
CA GLY A 195 -13.52 -0.50 23.78
C GLY A 195 -13.01 -0.40 22.34
N SER A 196 -13.26 -1.44 21.54
CA SER A 196 -13.07 -1.39 20.09
C SER A 196 -14.36 -1.72 19.34
N ARG A 197 -14.47 -1.23 18.11
CA ARG A 197 -15.57 -1.56 17.18
C ARG A 197 -15.19 -2.69 16.23
N SER A 198 -13.92 -2.84 15.96
CA SER A 198 -13.34 -3.89 15.13
C SER A 198 -12.39 -4.79 15.92
N ALA A 199 -12.09 -5.94 15.32
CA ALA A 199 -11.14 -6.92 15.82
C ALA A 199 -10.26 -7.43 14.68
N ALA A 200 -9.01 -7.76 15.01
CA ALA A 200 -8.11 -8.42 14.08
C ALA A 200 -8.28 -9.94 14.17
N VAL A 201 -8.49 -10.61 13.04
CA VAL A 201 -8.53 -12.07 12.99
C VAL A 201 -7.11 -12.62 13.13
N GLU A 202 -6.90 -13.49 14.11
CA GLU A 202 -5.65 -14.20 14.28
C GLU A 202 -5.67 -15.56 13.57
N ASN A 203 -6.79 -16.28 13.68
CA ASN A 203 -7.04 -17.58 13.05
C ASN A 203 -8.55 -17.88 12.95
N ILE A 204 -8.94 -18.79 12.04
CA ILE A 204 -10.29 -19.36 11.97
C ILE A 204 -10.18 -20.89 12.00
N ILE A 205 -10.99 -21.53 12.84
CA ILE A 205 -11.06 -22.98 13.04
C ILE A 205 -12.42 -23.45 12.50
N LYS A 206 -12.35 -24.37 11.53
CA LYS A 206 -13.52 -24.99 10.92
C LYS A 206 -14.26 -25.84 11.93
N ARG A 207 -15.59 -25.68 11.99
CA ARG A 207 -16.49 -26.55 12.75
C ARG A 207 -17.11 -27.64 11.90
#